data_AF-A0A534NE67-F1
#
_entry.id   AF-A0A534NE67-F1
#
_cell.length_a   1.000
_cell.length_b   1.000
_cell.length_c   1.000
_cell.angle_alpha   90.00
_cell.angle_beta   90.00
_cell.angle_gamma   90.00
#
_symmetry.space_group_name_H-M   'P 1'
#
loop_
_entity.id
_entity.type
_entity.pdbx_description
1 polymer ?
#
loop_
_entity_poly.entity_id
_entity_poly.type
_entity_poly.pdbx_seq_one_letter_code
_entity_poly.pdbx_strand_id
1 'polypeptide(L)'
;MRRVTITTLICALIFGLLATWLGPKMIAYWYTPPVPAGAFNCTDAVQWAMNKLVVTQIIGTFIGVVVGIVLGVLMRPKTAPPRVEPPPTKVV
;
A
#
# COMPACT_ATOMS: atom_id res chain seq x y z
N MET A 1 1.66 19.02 -9.03
CA MET A 1 1.12 17.69 -9.41
C MET A 1 2.19 16.74 -9.93
N ARG A 2 2.96 17.09 -10.98
CA ARG A 2 4.00 16.20 -11.59
C ARG A 2 4.98 15.57 -10.59
N ARG A 3 5.49 16.33 -9.61
CA ARG A 3 6.41 15.80 -8.58
C ARG A 3 5.75 14.74 -7.68
N VAL A 4 4.48 14.95 -7.30
CA VAL A 4 3.72 14.01 -6.46
C VAL A 4 3.47 12.71 -7.21
N THR A 5 3.10 12.78 -8.49
CA THR A 5 2.86 11.60 -9.32
C THR A 5 4.13 10.76 -9.49
N ILE A 6 5.27 11.40 -9.71
CA ILE A 6 6.56 10.72 -9.85
C ILE A 6 6.97 10.04 -8.53
N THR A 7 6.88 10.74 -7.40
CA THR A 7 7.20 10.13 -6.10
C THR A 7 6.26 8.98 -5.77
N THR A 8 4.96 9.09 -6.05
CA THR A 8 4.02 7.97 -5.84
C THR A 8 4.35 6.76 -6.71
N LEU A 9 4.73 6.96 -7.98
CA LEU A 9 5.08 5.86 -8.88
C LEU A 9 6.38 5.16 -8.44
N ILE A 10 7.39 5.94 -8.02
CA ILE A 10 8.64 5.38 -7.51
C ILE A 10 8.40 4.58 -6.23
N CYS A 11 7.63 5.12 -5.29
CA CYS A 11 7.25 4.38 -4.08
C CYS A 11 6.47 3.11 -4.41
N ALA A 12 5.48 3.18 -5.32
CA ALA A 12 4.71 2.01 -5.72
C ALA A 12 5.61 0.91 -6.31
N LEU A 13 6.59 1.27 -7.15
CA LEU A 13 7.55 0.31 -7.70
C LEU A 13 8.42 -0.33 -6.62
N ILE A 14 9.01 0.47 -5.73
CA ILE A 14 9.90 -0.04 -4.68
C ILE A 14 9.14 -0.96 -3.72
N PHE A 15 7.97 -0.52 -3.23
CA PHE A 15 7.18 -1.32 -2.31
C PHE A 15 6.55 -2.54 -2.99
N GLY A 16 6.20 -2.47 -4.27
CA GLY A 16 5.73 -3.62 -5.05
C GLY A 16 6.82 -4.69 -5.22
N LEU A 17 8.06 -4.27 -5.53
CA LEU A 17 9.22 -5.16 -5.61
C LEU A 17 9.53 -5.81 -4.26
N LEU A 18 9.53 -5.00 -3.19
CA LEU A 18 9.73 -5.51 -1.83
C LEU A 18 8.63 -6.49 -1.44
N ALA A 19 7.35 -6.20 -1.71
CA ALA A 19 6.25 -7.12 -1.39
C ALA A 19 6.38 -8.46 -2.13
N THR A 20 6.77 -8.42 -3.41
CA THR A 20 6.89 -9.62 -4.26
C THR A 20 8.06 -10.50 -3.86
N TRP A 21 9.18 -9.92 -3.40
CA TRP A 21 10.37 -10.67 -3.04
C TRP A 21 10.44 -11.01 -1.55
N LEU A 22 10.11 -10.06 -0.68
CA LEU A 22 10.17 -10.22 0.77
C LEU A 22 9.01 -11.06 1.30
N GLY A 23 7.82 -10.94 0.71
CA GLY A 23 6.62 -11.67 1.13
C GLY A 23 6.84 -13.20 1.20
N PRO A 24 7.24 -13.85 0.08
CA PRO A 24 7.49 -15.28 0.06
C PRO A 24 8.60 -15.72 1.02
N LYS A 25 9.68 -14.92 1.15
CA LYS A 25 10.80 -15.21 2.06
C LYS A 25 10.40 -15.14 3.53
N MET A 26 9.61 -14.15 3.90
CA MET A 26 9.11 -14.01 5.26
C MET A 26 8.17 -15.17 5.60
N ILE A 27 7.33 -15.61 4.67
CA ILE A 27 6.46 -16.77 4.89
C ILE A 27 7.30 -18.04 5.09
N ALA A 28 8.30 -18.28 4.24
CA ALA A 28 9.20 -19.42 4.40
C ALA A 28 9.99 -19.39 5.73
N TYR A 29 10.28 -18.21 6.28
CA TYR A 29 10.97 -18.05 7.55
C TYR A 29 10.06 -18.30 8.77
N TRP A 30 8.85 -17.74 8.75
CA TRP A 30 7.91 -17.80 9.89
C TRP A 30 7.03 -19.04 9.91
N TYR A 31 6.91 -19.74 8.79
CA TYR A 31 5.95 -20.80 8.62
C TYR A 31 6.61 -22.02 7.96
N THR A 32 6.78 -23.09 8.72
CA THR A 32 7.11 -24.41 8.19
C THR A 32 5.81 -25.11 7.78
N PRO A 33 5.69 -25.58 6.53
CA PRO A 33 4.47 -26.25 6.10
C PRO A 33 4.30 -27.56 6.89
N PRO A 34 3.11 -27.83 7.46
CA PRO A 34 2.85 -29.03 8.24
C PRO A 34 2.61 -30.23 7.32
N VAL A 35 3.55 -30.49 6.43
CA VAL A 35 3.52 -31.59 5.46
C VAL A 35 4.69 -32.54 5.72
N PRO A 36 4.52 -33.86 5.50
CA PRO A 36 5.60 -34.82 5.68
C PRO A 36 6.82 -34.41 4.86
N ALA A 37 7.98 -34.30 5.51
CA ALA A 37 9.25 -34.08 4.81
C ALA A 37 9.48 -35.25 3.84
N GLY A 38 9.49 -34.97 2.54
CA GLY A 38 9.63 -35.99 1.49
C GLY A 38 8.35 -36.40 0.77
N ALA A 39 7.24 -35.69 0.96
CA ALA A 39 6.04 -35.88 0.14
C ALA A 39 6.35 -35.67 -1.36
N PHE A 40 6.08 -36.69 -2.17
CA PHE A 40 6.31 -36.67 -3.64
C PHE A 40 5.45 -35.61 -4.35
N ASN A 41 4.40 -35.13 -3.70
CA ASN A 41 3.51 -34.09 -4.20
C ASN A 41 3.68 -32.81 -3.37
N CYS A 42 4.29 -31.79 -3.97
CA CYS A 42 4.47 -30.47 -3.34
C CYS A 42 3.18 -29.64 -3.35
N THR A 43 2.10 -30.13 -3.95
CA THR A 43 0.83 -29.39 -4.14
C THR A 43 0.27 -28.86 -2.84
N ASP A 44 0.25 -29.66 -1.77
CA ASP A 44 -0.29 -29.24 -0.46
C ASP A 44 0.59 -28.15 0.18
N ALA A 45 1.91 -28.28 0.06
CA ALA A 45 2.87 -27.28 0.53
C ALA A 45 2.69 -25.94 -0.20
N VAL A 46 2.51 -26.00 -1.52
CA VAL A 46 2.28 -24.82 -2.38
C VAL A 46 0.94 -24.19 -2.07
N GLN A 47 -0.14 -24.96 -1.98
CA GLN A 47 -1.48 -24.44 -1.65
C GLN A 47 -1.49 -23.75 -0.28
N TRP A 48 -0.81 -24.34 0.71
CA TRP A 48 -0.69 -23.73 2.03
C TRP A 48 0.11 -22.42 1.99
N ALA A 49 1.25 -22.40 1.28
CA ALA A 49 2.06 -21.18 1.12
C ALA A 49 1.29 -20.07 0.38
N MET A 50 0.54 -20.43 -0.66
CA MET A 50 -0.32 -19.49 -1.40
C MET A 50 -1.43 -18.93 -0.50
N ASN A 51 -2.06 -19.76 0.33
CA ASN A 51 -3.08 -19.28 1.26
C ASN A 51 -2.49 -18.30 2.29
N LYS A 52 -1.29 -18.58 2.82
CA LYS A 52 -0.58 -17.66 3.71
C LYS A 52 -0.23 -16.34 3.01
N LEU A 53 0.25 -16.40 1.77
CA LEU A 53 0.52 -15.21 0.94
C LEU A 53 -0.73 -14.34 0.82
N VAL A 54 -1.87 -14.92 0.42
CA VAL A 54 -3.13 -14.19 0.26
C VAL A 54 -3.57 -13.54 1.57
N VAL A 55 -3.53 -14.28 2.68
CA VAL A 55 -3.89 -13.72 4.01
C VAL A 55 -2.97 -12.55 4.37
N THR A 56 -1.66 -12.68 4.18
CA THR A 56 -0.71 -11.58 4.47
C THR A 56 -0.93 -10.37 3.57
N GLN A 57 -1.28 -10.57 2.29
CA GLN A 57 -1.61 -9.48 1.37
C GLN A 57 -2.88 -8.76 1.82
N ILE A 58 -3.93 -9.49 2.21
CA ILE A 58 -5.18 -8.89 2.72
C ILE A 58 -4.90 -8.02 3.95
N ILE A 59 -4.13 -8.54 4.93
CA ILE A 59 -3.75 -7.78 6.13
C ILE A 59 -2.96 -6.53 5.75
N GLY A 60 -1.96 -6.68 4.88
CA GLY A 60 -1.15 -5.56 4.39
C GLY A 60 -1.96 -4.50 3.68
N THR A 61 -2.91 -4.90 2.82
CA THR A 61 -3.84 -3.98 2.14
C THR A 61 -4.71 -3.24 3.15
N PHE A 62 -5.24 -3.93 4.17
CA PHE A 62 -6.07 -3.30 5.18
C PHE A 62 -5.29 -2.24 5.97
N ILE A 63 -4.07 -2.57 6.39
CA ILE A 63 -3.17 -1.60 7.06
C ILE A 63 -2.86 -0.42 6.14
N GLY A 64 -2.54 -0.68 4.87
CA GLY A 64 -2.26 0.36 3.87
C GLY A 64 -3.42 1.31 3.66
N VAL A 65 -4.66 0.80 3.60
CA VAL A 65 -5.87 1.62 3.50
C VAL A 65 -6.04 2.51 4.72
N VAL A 66 -5.91 1.95 5.92
CA VAL A 66 -6.05 2.73 7.18
C VAL A 66 -5.00 3.85 7.23
N VAL A 67 -3.74 3.54 6.96
CA VAL A 67 -2.65 4.54 6.95
C VAL A 67 -2.89 5.60 5.87
N GLY A 68 -3.31 5.19 4.67
CA GLY A 68 -3.61 6.09 3.56
C GLY A 68 -4.74 7.06 3.89
N ILE A 69 -5.80 6.60 4.54
CA ILE A 69 -6.91 7.45 5.00
C ILE A 69 -6.42 8.44 6.05
N VAL A 70 -5.70 7.98 7.07
CA VAL A 70 -5.18 8.84 8.14
C VAL A 70 -4.29 9.95 7.58
N LEU A 71 -3.31 9.61 6.73
CA LEU A 71 -2.44 10.59 6.11
C LEU A 71 -3.20 11.52 5.17
N GLY A 72 -4.15 11.01 4.40
CA GLY A 72 -4.98 11.81 3.50
C GLY A 72 -5.83 12.85 4.23
N VAL A 73 -6.35 12.51 5.42
CA VAL A 73 -7.09 13.44 6.27
C VAL A 73 -6.15 14.47 6.91
N LEU A 74 -5.01 14.05 7.45
CA LEU A 74 -4.05 14.94 8.12
C LEU A 74 -3.39 15.93 7.15
N MET A 75 -3.15 15.52 5.91
CA MET A 75 -2.47 16.34 4.90
C MET A 75 -3.43 17.13 4.01
N ARG A 76 -4.74 17.15 4.30
CA ARG A 76 -5.70 17.95 3.52
C ARG A 76 -5.32 19.43 3.58
N PRO A 77 -4.96 20.07 2.46
CA PRO A 77 -4.71 21.51 2.46
C PRO A 77 -6.02 22.25 2.77
N LYS A 78 -5.97 23.20 3.72
CA LYS A 78 -7.08 24.13 3.97
C LYS A 78 -7.34 24.92 2.68
N THR A 79 -8.53 24.75 2.11
CA THR A 79 -9.00 25.54 0.97
C THR A 79 -8.94 27.02 1.36
N ALA A 80 -8.23 27.83 0.58
CA ALA A 80 -8.18 29.28 0.82
C ALA A 80 -9.61 29.85 0.72
N PRO A 81 -10.00 30.79 1.59
CA PRO A 81 -11.30 31.43 1.50
C PRO A 81 -11.45 32.14 0.14
N PRO A 82 -12.67 32.19 -0.42
CA PRO A 82 -12.90 32.86 -1.71
C PRO A 82 -12.41 34.30 -1.66
N ARG A 83 -11.63 34.69 -2.68
CA ARG A 83 -11.08 36.04 -2.81
C ARG A 83 -12.25 37.01 -2.99
N VAL A 84 -12.55 37.79 -1.95
CA VAL A 84 -13.52 38.88 -2.04
C VAL A 84 -12.90 39.95 -2.94
N GLU A 85 -13.48 40.18 -4.12
CA GLU A 85 -13.05 41.28 -4.99
C GLU A 85 -13.33 42.62 -4.29
N PRO A 86 -12.35 43.53 -4.22
CA PRO A 86 -12.60 44.85 -3.64
C PRO A 86 -13.62 45.61 -4.51
N PRO A 87 -14.53 46.38 -3.89
CA PRO A 87 -15.55 47.13 -4.61
C PRO A 87 -14.93 48.13 -5.59
N PRO A 88 -15.54 48.37 -6.77
CA PRO A 88 -15.00 49.26 -7.78
C PRO A 88 -14.90 50.68 -7.22
N THR A 89 -13.67 51.21 -7.20
CA THR A 89 -13.39 52.60 -6.85
C THR A 89 -14.15 53.50 -7.83
N LYS A 90 -15.19 54.18 -7.36
CA LYS A 90 -15.86 55.21 -8.16
C LYS A 90 -14.86 56.34 -8.35
N VAL A 91 -14.34 56.46 -9.56
CA VAL A 91 -13.59 57.63 -10.00
C VAL A 91 -14.63 58.74 -10.18
N VAL A 92 -14.59 59.75 -9.31
CA VAL A 92 -15.38 60.98 -9.41
C VAL A 92 -14.43 62.12 -9.72
#